data_AF-A0A2M7KUW6-F1
#
_entry.id   AF-A0A2M7KUW6-F1
#
_cell.length_a   1.000
_cell.length_b   1.000
_cell.length_c   1.000
_cell.angle_alpha   90.00
_cell.angle_beta   90.00
_cell.angle_gamma   90.00
#
_symmetry.space_group_name_H-M   'P 1'
#
loop_
_entity.id
_entity.type
_entity.pdbx_description
1 polymer ?
#
loop_
_entity_poly.entity_id
_entity_poly.type
_entity_poly.pdbx_seq_one_letter_code
_entity_poly.pdbx_strand_id
1 'polypeptide(L)'
;MSNTRRTFSPVEKVAILRRHLLEKVAVSDLCDEHGLNPNLFYRWQKEFFENGAAAFEPRGDGKTQRLEKENAALRARLAHRDEVIAEIMESHVALKRGLGETSTGLGPSRMYVTR
;
A
#
# COMPACT_ATOMS: atom_id res chain seq x y z
N MET A 1 28.08 -5.05 -31.15
CA MET A 1 27.43 -6.23 -30.54
C MET A 1 26.79 -5.79 -29.24
N SER A 2 25.47 -5.86 -29.12
CA SER A 2 24.75 -5.45 -27.92
C SER A 2 25.13 -6.37 -26.75
N ASN A 3 25.96 -5.89 -25.84
CA ASN A 3 26.37 -6.60 -24.64
C ASN A 3 25.17 -6.64 -23.67
N THR A 4 24.28 -7.61 -23.86
CA THR A 4 23.16 -7.88 -22.97
C THR A 4 23.74 -8.31 -21.62
N ARG A 5 23.82 -7.37 -20.68
CA ARG A 5 24.29 -7.65 -19.32
C ARG A 5 23.37 -8.69 -18.70
N ARG A 6 23.93 -9.86 -18.40
CA ARG A 6 23.23 -10.92 -17.66
C ARG A 6 22.75 -10.35 -16.32
N THR A 7 21.45 -10.44 -16.05
CA THR A 7 20.85 -10.02 -14.79
C THR A 7 20.71 -11.23 -13.88
N PHE A 8 21.02 -11.05 -12.60
CA PHE A 8 20.86 -12.09 -11.58
C PHE A 8 19.78 -11.66 -10.61
N SER A 9 18.79 -12.53 -10.41
CA SER A 9 17.76 -12.36 -9.40
C SER A 9 18.37 -12.43 -7.98
N PRO A 10 17.71 -11.85 -6.96
CA PRO A 10 18.19 -11.96 -5.58
C PRO A 10 18.35 -13.42 -5.12
N VAL A 11 17.44 -14.30 -5.55
CA VAL A 11 17.47 -15.73 -5.20
C VAL A 11 18.70 -16.43 -5.80
N GLU A 12 19.00 -16.16 -7.08
CA GLU A 12 20.19 -16.71 -7.73
C GLU A 12 21.49 -16.21 -7.07
N LYS A 13 21.57 -14.93 -6.73
CA LYS A 13 22.74 -14.38 -6.02
C LYS A 13 23.00 -15.14 -4.71
N VAL A 14 21.95 -15.39 -3.92
CA VAL A 14 22.05 -16.14 -2.66
C VAL A 14 22.45 -17.59 -2.91
N ALA A 15 21.92 -18.25 -3.93
CA ALA A 15 22.29 -19.62 -4.28
C ALA A 15 23.78 -19.74 -4.64
N ILE A 16 24.31 -18.81 -5.45
CA ILE A 16 25.72 -18.77 -5.83
C ILE A 16 26.60 -18.52 -4.58
N LEU A 17 26.24 -17.54 -3.74
CA LEU A 17 26.96 -17.27 -2.49
C LEU A 17 26.97 -18.50 -1.56
N ARG A 18 25.85 -19.22 -1.45
CA ARG A 18 25.71 -20.42 -0.62
C ARG A 18 26.70 -21.52 -1.02
N ARG A 19 26.87 -21.79 -2.32
CA ARG A 19 27.82 -22.81 -2.81
C ARG A 19 29.25 -22.53 -2.36
N HIS A 20 29.68 -21.27 -2.42
CA HIS A 20 31.00 -20.91 -1.90
C HIS A 20 31.07 -21.02 -0.37
N LEU A 21 30.10 -20.43 0.33
CA LEU A 21 30.16 -20.25 1.79
C LEU A 21 29.97 -21.57 2.56
N LEU A 22 29.05 -22.43 2.11
CA LEU A 22 28.70 -23.69 2.77
C LEU A 22 29.38 -24.90 2.13
N GLU A 23 29.39 -24.98 0.81
CA GLU A 23 29.91 -26.15 0.07
C GLU A 23 31.40 -26.01 -0.29
N LYS A 24 32.01 -24.85 0.01
CA LYS A 24 33.44 -24.57 -0.19
C LYS A 24 33.91 -24.63 -1.64
N VAL A 25 32.99 -24.46 -2.60
CA VAL A 25 33.32 -24.33 -4.02
C VAL A 25 34.17 -23.08 -4.24
N ALA A 26 35.20 -23.16 -5.07
CA ALA A 26 36.07 -22.02 -5.35
C ALA A 26 35.32 -20.89 -6.06
N VAL A 27 35.67 -19.64 -5.74
CA VAL A 27 35.05 -18.46 -6.37
C VAL A 27 35.32 -18.44 -7.87
N SER A 28 36.50 -18.89 -8.31
CA SER A 28 36.86 -19.03 -9.73
C SER A 28 35.83 -19.88 -10.48
N ASP A 29 35.54 -21.07 -9.95
CA ASP A 29 34.70 -22.06 -10.61
C ASP A 29 33.25 -21.54 -10.73
N LEU A 30 32.76 -20.88 -9.68
CA LEU A 30 31.44 -20.23 -9.71
C LEU A 30 31.41 -19.05 -10.68
N CYS A 31 32.51 -18.29 -10.76
CA CYS A 31 32.60 -17.17 -11.70
C CYS A 31 32.58 -17.66 -13.16
N ASP A 32 33.30 -18.73 -13.46
CA ASP A 32 33.34 -19.33 -14.79
C ASP A 32 31.99 -19.98 -15.15
N GLU A 33 31.40 -20.77 -14.25
CA GLU A 33 30.10 -21.44 -14.45
C GLU A 33 28.98 -20.44 -14.75
N HIS A 34 28.94 -19.33 -14.02
CA HIS A 34 27.86 -18.35 -14.12
C HIS A 34 28.19 -17.14 -15.02
N GLY A 35 29.40 -17.07 -15.59
CA GLY A 35 29.87 -15.90 -16.34
C GLY A 35 29.89 -14.62 -15.50
N LEU A 36 30.27 -14.76 -14.22
CA LEU A 36 30.25 -13.72 -13.20
C LEU A 36 31.65 -13.12 -13.05
N ASN A 37 31.75 -11.80 -12.92
CA ASN A 37 33.02 -11.16 -12.58
C ASN A 37 33.32 -11.37 -11.08
N PRO A 38 34.54 -11.79 -10.69
CA PRO A 38 34.90 -11.98 -9.28
C PRO A 38 34.65 -10.76 -8.39
N ASN A 39 34.86 -9.54 -8.88
CA ASN A 39 34.58 -8.32 -8.12
C ASN A 39 33.08 -8.17 -7.79
N LEU A 40 32.22 -8.63 -8.70
CA LEU A 40 30.77 -8.62 -8.49
C LEU A 40 30.35 -9.64 -7.43
N PHE A 41 30.98 -10.83 -7.43
CA PHE A 41 30.77 -11.84 -6.38
C PHE A 41 31.09 -11.28 -4.99
N TYR A 42 32.28 -10.71 -4.81
CA TYR A 42 32.68 -10.15 -3.51
C TYR A 42 31.81 -8.97 -3.09
N ARG A 43 31.34 -8.16 -4.05
CA ARG A 43 30.37 -7.10 -3.77
C ARG A 43 29.06 -7.65 -3.22
N TRP A 44 28.51 -8.69 -3.84
CA TRP A 44 27.29 -9.34 -3.34
C TRP A 44 27.52 -10.01 -1.99
N GLN A 45 28.67 -10.65 -1.78
CA GLN A 45 29.01 -11.27 -0.51
C GLN A 45 29.02 -10.23 0.61
N LYS A 46 29.66 -9.07 0.37
CA LYS A 46 29.65 -7.94 1.30
C LYS A 46 28.24 -7.44 1.57
N GLU A 47 27.48 -7.09 0.52
CA GLU A 47 26.09 -6.63 0.64
C GLU A 47 25.21 -7.62 1.41
N PHE A 48 25.39 -8.92 1.17
CA PHE A 48 24.64 -9.98 1.85
C PHE A 48 24.91 -10.01 3.36
N PHE A 49 26.17 -9.93 3.78
CA PHE A 49 26.51 -9.94 5.20
C PHE A 49 26.19 -8.63 5.92
N GLU A 50 26.33 -7.48 5.25
CA GLU A 50 25.94 -6.17 5.81
C GLU A 50 24.44 -6.12 6.12
N ASN A 51 23.61 -6.69 5.25
CA ASN A 51 22.16 -6.77 5.47
C ASN A 51 21.74 -8.03 6.23
N GLY A 52 22.66 -8.96 6.50
CA GLY A 52 22.37 -10.26 7.09
C GLY A 52 21.86 -10.16 8.53
N ALA A 53 22.31 -9.16 9.30
CA ALA A 53 21.84 -8.92 10.66
C ALA A 53 20.32 -8.71 10.73
N ALA A 54 19.74 -8.03 9.74
CA ALA A 54 18.31 -7.78 9.67
C ALA A 54 17.46 -9.07 9.55
N ALA A 55 18.06 -10.21 9.17
CA ALA A 55 17.38 -11.50 9.15
C ALA A 55 17.21 -12.12 10.54
N PHE A 56 18.05 -11.72 11.52
CA PHE A 56 18.03 -12.23 12.89
C PHE A 56 17.40 -11.26 13.89
N GLU A 57 17.21 -9.99 13.49
CA GLU A 57 16.39 -9.08 14.24
C GLU A 57 15.02 -9.74 14.49
N PRO A 58 14.52 -9.73 15.74
CA PRO A 58 13.15 -10.13 16.00
C PRO A 58 12.29 -9.35 15.02
N ARG A 59 11.39 -10.03 14.30
CA ARG A 59 10.37 -9.34 13.51
C ARG A 59 9.47 -8.62 14.50
N GLY A 60 9.93 -7.44 14.90
CA GLY A 60 9.18 -6.46 15.64
C GLY A 60 8.21 -5.90 14.64
N ASP A 61 7.08 -6.59 14.49
CA ASP A 61 5.96 -6.14 13.67
C ASP A 61 5.46 -4.76 14.13
N GLY A 62 6.06 -4.11 15.13
CA GLY A 62 5.74 -2.77 15.60
C GLY A 62 5.56 -1.75 14.49
N LYS A 63 6.30 -1.81 13.37
CA LYS A 63 6.01 -0.95 12.21
C LYS A 63 4.72 -1.36 11.50
N THR A 64 4.53 -2.63 11.18
CA THR A 64 3.33 -3.19 10.56
C THR A 64 2.10 -2.99 11.46
N GLN A 65 2.18 -3.37 12.72
CA GLN A 65 1.17 -3.20 13.75
C GLN A 65 0.85 -1.72 14.01
N ARG A 66 1.84 -0.80 13.97
CA ARG A 66 1.57 0.64 14.04
C ARG A 66 0.80 1.12 12.82
N LEU A 67 1.20 0.69 11.62
CA LEU A 67 0.50 1.01 10.39
C LEU A 67 -0.92 0.43 10.37
N GLU A 68 -1.12 -0.79 10.87
CA GLU A 68 -2.43 -1.43 11.02
C GLU A 68 -3.33 -0.68 11.99
N LYS A 69 -2.80 -0.30 13.17
CA LYS A 69 -3.52 0.53 14.15
C LYS A 69 -3.93 1.88 13.57
N GLU A 70 -3.01 2.54 12.86
CA GLU A 70 -3.29 3.81 12.19
C GLU A 70 -4.35 3.65 11.10
N ASN A 71 -4.26 2.58 10.30
CA ASN A 71 -5.25 2.27 9.26
C ASN A 71 -6.64 2.03 9.87
N ALA A 72 -6.72 1.27 10.96
CA ALA A 72 -7.97 1.03 11.68
C ALA A 72 -8.57 2.34 12.24
N ALA A 73 -7.75 3.19 12.85
CA ALA A 73 -8.21 4.49 13.38
C ALA A 73 -8.71 5.42 12.27
N LEU A 74 -8.02 5.46 11.12
CA LEU A 74 -8.45 6.25 9.96
C LEU A 74 -9.77 5.73 9.39
N ARG A 75 -9.94 4.40 9.28
CA ARG A 75 -11.20 3.78 8.83
C ARG A 75 -12.37 4.11 9.75
N ALA A 76 -12.16 4.06 11.07
CA ALA A 76 -13.20 4.42 12.04
C ALA A 76 -13.61 5.90 11.90
N ARG A 77 -12.66 6.81 11.68
CA ARG A 77 -12.94 8.23 11.45
C ARG A 77 -13.74 8.48 10.17
N LEU A 78 -13.45 7.74 9.10
CA LEU A 78 -14.20 7.82 7.85
C LEU A 78 -15.64 7.35 8.07
N ALA A 79 -15.83 6.17 8.66
CA ALA A 79 -17.17 5.63 8.94
C ALA A 79 -18.03 6.59 9.78
N HIS A 80 -17.45 7.20 10.82
CA HIS A 80 -18.17 8.18 11.64
C HIS A 80 -18.57 9.42 10.84
N ARG A 81 -17.70 9.92 9.95
CA ARG A 81 -18.03 11.06 9.09
C ARG A 81 -19.13 10.72 8.09
N ASP A 82 -19.09 9.51 7.52
CA ASP A 82 -20.11 9.04 6.58
C ASP A 82 -21.49 8.95 7.25
N GLU A 83 -21.54 8.49 8.50
CA GLU A 83 -22.77 8.45 9.31
C GLU A 83 -23.34 9.86 9.56
N VAL A 84 -22.51 10.79 10.02
CA VAL A 84 -22.93 12.18 10.26
C VAL A 84 -23.41 12.85 8.98
N ILE A 85 -22.74 12.60 7.84
CA ILE A 85 -23.17 13.12 6.53
C ILE A 85 -24.54 12.55 6.15
N ALA A 86 -24.78 11.25 6.36
CA ALA A 86 -26.06 10.63 6.06
C ALA A 86 -27.21 11.26 6.87
N GLU A 87 -27.02 11.49 8.16
CA GLU A 87 -28.00 12.14 9.04
C GLU A 87 -28.30 13.58 8.59
N ILE A 88 -27.26 14.37 8.31
CA ILE A 88 -27.42 15.76 7.83
C ILE A 88 -28.13 15.77 6.46
N MET A 89 -27.78 14.85 5.56
CA MET A 89 -28.43 14.74 4.25
C MET A 89 -29.92 14.39 4.39
N GLU A 90 -30.28 13.49 5.30
CA GLU A 90 -31.67 13.12 5.55
C GLU A 90 -32.48 14.33 6.04
N SER A 91 -31.97 15.06 7.04
CA SER A 91 -32.64 16.26 7.55
C SER A 91 -32.79 17.36 6.49
N HIS A 92 -31.77 17.56 5.65
CA HIS A 92 -31.82 18.53 4.55
C HIS A 92 -32.83 18.13 3.47
N VAL A 93 -32.90 16.84 3.10
CA VAL A 93 -33.88 16.34 2.13
C VAL A 93 -35.31 16.49 2.69
N ALA A 94 -35.53 16.16 3.96
CA ALA A 94 -36.83 16.31 4.62
C ALA A 94 -37.29 17.77 4.64
N LEU A 95 -36.39 18.70 5.01
CA LEU A 95 -36.67 20.13 4.99
C LEU A 95 -37.04 20.63 3.59
N LYS A 96 -36.27 20.23 2.57
CA LYS A 96 -36.51 20.63 1.17
C LYS A 96 -37.87 20.11 0.67
N ARG A 97 -38.27 18.88 1.05
CA ARG A 97 -39.60 18.34 0.72
C ARG A 97 -40.71 19.16 1.37
N GLY A 98 -40.60 19.45 2.67
CA GLY A 98 -41.60 20.25 3.40
C GLY A 98 -41.77 21.67 2.84
N LEU A 99 -40.69 22.35 2.44
CA LEU A 99 -40.74 23.67 1.78
C LEU A 99 -41.37 23.61 0.37
N GLY A 100 -41.17 22.51 -0.35
CA GLY A 100 -41.85 22.27 -1.62
C GLY A 100 -43.35 22.07 -1.44
N GLU A 101 -43.76 21.30 -0.45
CA GLU A 101 -45.18 21.05 -0.14
C GLU A 101 -45.92 22.31 0.32
N THR A 102 -45.28 23.16 1.13
CA THR A 102 -45.89 24.44 1.59
C THR A 102 -45.96 25.50 0.50
N SER A 103 -44.99 25.57 -0.41
CA SER A 103 -45.01 26.51 -1.53
C SER A 103 -46.00 26.13 -2.63
N THR A 104 -46.36 24.85 -2.77
CA THR A 104 -47.37 24.38 -3.73
C THR A 104 -48.81 24.54 -3.19
N GLY A 105 -48.99 24.86 -1.89
CA GLY A 105 -50.29 25.03 -1.23
C GLY A 105 -50.87 26.46 -1.23
N LEU A 106 -50.09 27.47 -1.62
CA LEU A 106 -50.56 28.86 -1.78
C LEU A 106 -50.97 29.11 -3.24
N GLY A 107 -52.05 28.46 -3.67
CA GLY A 107 -52.75 28.81 -4.91
C GLY A 107 -53.43 30.19 -4.82
N PRO A 108 -53.64 30.89 -5.94
CA PRO A 108 -54.07 32.29 -5.94
C PRO A 108 -55.44 32.46 -5.28
N SER A 109 -55.52 33.43 -4.35
CA SER A 109 -56.76 33.89 -3.73
C SER A 109 -57.81 34.20 -4.80
N ARG A 110 -58.80 33.32 -4.91
CA ARG A 110 -59.98 33.51 -5.76
C ARG A 110 -60.88 34.54 -5.08
N MET A 111 -60.69 35.83 -5.41
CA MET A 111 -61.66 36.87 -5.06
C MET A 111 -63.00 36.51 -5.72
N TYR A 112 -64.01 36.23 -4.91
CA TYR A 112 -65.38 36.13 -5.36
C TYR A 112 -65.88 37.55 -5.67
N VAL A 113 -66.11 37.83 -6.96
CA VAL A 113 -66.94 38.97 -7.38
C VAL A 113 -68.39 38.53 -7.25
N THR A 114 -69.08 39.05 -6.24
CA THR A 114 -70.53 38.93 -6.13
C THR A 114 -71.18 40.07 -6.91
N ARG A 115 -72.25 39.69 -7.61
CA ARG A 115 -73.09 40.44 -8.54
C ARG A 115 -73.58 41.80 -8.05
#